data_AF-A0A2V6M956-F1
#
_entry.id   AF-A0A2V6M956-F1
#
_cell.length_a   1.000
_cell.length_b   1.000
_cell.length_c   1.000
_cell.angle_alpha   90.00
_cell.angle_beta   90.00
_cell.angle_gamma   90.00
#
_symmetry.space_group_name_H-M   'P 1'
#
loop_
_entity.id
_entity.type
_entity.pdbx_description
1 polymer ?
#
loop_
_entity_poly.entity_id
_entity_poly.type
_entity_poly.pdbx_seq_one_letter_code
_entity_poly.pdbx_strand_id
1 'polypeptide(L)'
;MQLRELDRRKTTLPEDTSEKPHRRSTTAVDPVASQYAVDEINAYIAIRDNLLAEAEATAARPNLRRLSLANDFVQSCLKPAWSPYETHYLPERDADRERKRCAAVKIRIAELHAQITL
;
A
#
# COMPACT_ATOMS: atom_id res chain seq x y z
N MET A 1 37.86 54.20 35.99
CA MET A 1 38.83 53.73 34.97
C MET A 1 38.76 52.21 34.96
N GLN A 2 38.23 51.62 33.88
CA GLN A 2 38.98 51.03 32.76
C GLN A 2 39.66 49.70 33.17
N LEU A 3 39.67 48.61 32.41
CA LEU A 3 38.96 48.14 31.21
C LEU A 3 39.35 46.65 31.10
N ARG A 4 38.39 45.80 30.71
CA ARG A 4 38.50 44.48 30.06
C ARG A 4 39.88 43.78 30.04
N GLU A 5 39.90 42.54 30.49
CA GLU A 5 40.50 41.47 29.68
C GLU A 5 39.53 40.29 29.61
N LEU A 6 39.20 39.98 28.36
CA LEU A 6 38.38 38.87 27.93
C LEU A 6 39.36 37.79 27.45
N ASP A 7 38.99 36.55 27.73
CA ASP A 7 39.30 35.37 26.93
C ASP A 7 40.60 34.60 27.22
N ARG A 8 40.45 33.40 27.79
CA ARG A 8 40.52 32.19 26.96
C ARG A 8 40.00 30.97 27.71
N ARG A 9 38.80 30.55 27.32
CA ARG A 9 38.28 29.21 27.62
C ARG A 9 39.25 28.18 27.05
N LYS A 10 39.76 27.28 27.89
CA LYS A 10 40.34 26.01 27.44
C LYS A 10 39.65 24.88 28.21
N THR A 11 38.36 24.73 27.94
CA THR A 11 37.62 23.54 28.34
C THR A 11 37.97 22.44 27.34
N THR A 12 38.64 21.44 27.86
CA THR A 12 38.99 20.16 27.25
C THR A 12 37.82 19.53 26.49
N LEU A 13 38.03 19.22 25.20
CA LEU A 13 37.29 18.15 24.52
C LEU A 13 37.70 16.81 25.12
N PRO A 14 36.76 15.90 25.43
CA PRO A 14 36.97 14.48 25.25
C PRO A 14 36.50 14.06 23.85
N GLU A 15 37.43 13.47 23.11
CA GLU A 15 37.15 12.70 21.91
C GLU A 15 36.31 11.47 22.23
N ASP A 16 35.36 11.23 21.32
CA ASP A 16 35.04 9.95 20.72
C ASP A 16 34.77 8.75 21.66
N THR A 17 33.49 8.58 22.00
CA THR A 17 32.91 7.25 22.02
C THR A 17 31.74 7.22 21.04
N SER A 18 32.07 6.82 19.82
CA SER A 18 31.20 6.18 18.84
C SER A 18 30.32 5.11 19.49
N GLU A 19 29.20 5.50 20.07
CA GLU A 19 28.09 4.59 20.36
C GLU A 19 27.20 4.49 19.12
N LYS A 20 27.42 3.38 18.42
CA LYS A 20 26.76 2.88 17.21
C LYS A 20 25.28 3.26 17.15
N PRO A 21 24.73 3.56 15.95
CA PRO A 21 23.29 3.64 15.76
C PRO A 21 22.66 2.37 16.30
N HIS A 22 21.81 2.51 17.33
CA HIS A 22 20.97 1.44 17.82
C HIS A 22 20.17 0.94 16.63
N ARG A 23 20.62 -0.17 16.03
CA ARG A 23 19.88 -0.86 14.97
C ARG A 23 18.52 -1.12 15.58
N ARG A 24 17.50 -0.42 15.10
CA ARG A 24 16.11 -0.75 15.39
C ARG A 24 16.00 -2.23 15.11
N SER A 25 15.82 -3.01 16.17
CA SER A 25 15.42 -4.40 16.09
C SER A 25 14.27 -4.44 15.09
N THR A 26 14.49 -5.04 13.93
CA THR A 26 13.40 -5.47 13.05
C THR A 26 12.61 -6.46 13.88
N THR A 27 11.56 -5.99 14.54
CA THR A 27 10.59 -6.84 15.23
C THR A 27 10.22 -7.92 14.24
N ALA A 28 10.49 -9.17 14.59
CA ALA A 28 10.16 -10.31 13.73
C ALA A 28 8.67 -10.19 13.38
N VAL A 29 8.38 -10.10 12.08
CA VAL A 29 7.01 -10.02 11.58
C VAL A 29 6.28 -11.29 12.02
N ASP A 30 5.12 -11.14 12.66
CA ASP A 30 4.25 -12.27 12.98
C ASP A 30 3.74 -12.88 11.65
N PRO A 31 4.15 -14.11 11.30
CA PRO A 31 3.75 -14.76 10.06
C PRO A 31 2.23 -14.94 9.97
N VAL A 32 1.55 -15.10 11.11
CA VAL A 32 0.11 -15.30 11.17
C VAL A 32 -0.62 -14.01 10.76
N ALA A 33 -0.20 -12.86 11.29
CA ALA A 33 -0.78 -11.56 10.92
C ALA A 33 -0.58 -11.23 9.43
N SER A 34 0.58 -11.60 8.86
CA SER A 34 0.84 -11.42 7.42
C SER A 34 -0.05 -12.31 6.55
N GLN A 35 -0.29 -13.56 6.94
CA GLN A 35 -1.18 -14.46 6.22
C GLN A 35 -2.63 -13.96 6.23
N TYR A 36 -3.12 -13.47 7.38
CA TYR A 36 -4.46 -12.87 7.47
C TYR A 36 -4.66 -11.72 6.47
N ALA A 37 -3.66 -10.84 6.34
CA ALA A 37 -3.74 -9.73 5.40
C ALA A 37 -3.77 -10.19 3.94
N VAL A 38 -2.99 -11.22 3.59
CA VAL A 38 -3.00 -11.83 2.26
C VAL A 38 -4.36 -12.45 1.96
N ASP A 39 -4.94 -13.19 2.91
CA ASP A 39 -6.25 -13.82 2.77
C ASP A 39 -7.36 -12.77 2.62
N GLU A 40 -7.27 -11.67 3.36
CA GLU A 40 -8.21 -10.54 3.25
C GLU A 40 -8.13 -9.89 1.86
N ILE A 41 -6.94 -9.58 1.35
CA ILE A 41 -6.80 -9.02 -0.01
C ILE A 41 -7.35 -9.99 -1.06
N ASN A 42 -7.08 -11.29 -0.91
CA ASN A 42 -7.59 -12.33 -1.80
C ASN A 42 -9.13 -12.42 -1.76
N ALA A 43 -9.75 -12.22 -0.60
CA ALA A 43 -11.20 -12.18 -0.47
C ALA A 43 -11.79 -10.99 -1.25
N TYR A 44 -11.18 -9.80 -1.16
CA TYR A 44 -11.61 -8.63 -1.94
C TYR A 44 -11.42 -8.81 -3.46
N ILE A 45 -10.35 -9.50 -3.87
CA ILE A 45 -10.14 -9.93 -5.27
C ILE A 45 -11.30 -10.81 -5.74
N ALA A 46 -11.68 -11.82 -4.95
CA ALA A 46 -12.79 -12.71 -5.28
C ALA A 46 -14.13 -11.97 -5.36
N ILE A 47 -14.38 -11.00 -4.45
CA ILE A 47 -15.58 -10.15 -4.49
C ILE A 47 -15.63 -9.33 -5.79
N ARG A 48 -14.52 -8.68 -6.19
CA ARG A 48 -14.45 -7.94 -7.45
C ARG A 48 -14.74 -8.86 -8.63
N ASP A 49 -14.18 -10.08 -8.64
CA ASP A 49 -14.35 -11.02 -9.75
C ASP A 49 -15.82 -11.49 -9.86
N ASN A 50 -16.51 -11.71 -8.74
CA ASN A 50 -17.96 -11.99 -8.73
C ASN A 50 -18.78 -10.80 -9.26
N LEU A 51 -18.44 -9.58 -8.84
CA LEU A 51 -19.10 -8.36 -9.34
C LEU A 51 -18.86 -8.13 -10.84
N LEU A 52 -17.70 -8.57 -11.36
CA LEU A 52 -17.43 -8.54 -12.80
C LEU A 52 -18.39 -9.47 -13.53
N ALA A 53 -18.51 -10.71 -13.06
CA ALA A 53 -19.45 -11.67 -13.63
C ALA A 53 -20.91 -11.17 -13.58
N GLU A 54 -21.34 -10.57 -12.47
CA GLU A 54 -22.66 -9.94 -12.35
C GLU A 54 -22.87 -8.82 -13.38
N ALA A 55 -21.87 -7.94 -13.54
CA ALA A 55 -21.95 -6.82 -14.48
C ALA A 55 -21.93 -7.26 -15.95
N GLU A 56 -21.20 -8.33 -16.27
CA GLU A 56 -21.17 -8.93 -17.61
C GLU A 56 -22.47 -9.66 -17.94
N ALA A 57 -23.08 -10.34 -16.96
CA ALA A 57 -24.38 -10.98 -17.13
C ALA A 57 -25.52 -9.97 -17.24
N THR A 58 -25.42 -8.84 -16.52
CA THR A 58 -26.44 -7.78 -16.54
C THR A 58 -25.77 -6.42 -16.47
N ALA A 59 -25.58 -5.82 -17.65
CA ALA A 59 -25.03 -4.49 -17.82
C ALA A 59 -26.02 -3.41 -17.32
N ALA A 60 -26.02 -3.18 -16.01
CA ALA A 60 -26.81 -2.16 -15.35
C ALA A 60 -25.90 -1.16 -14.62
N ARG A 61 -26.27 0.13 -14.64
CA ARG A 61 -25.53 1.20 -13.95
C ARG A 61 -25.15 0.88 -12.49
N PRO A 62 -26.04 0.33 -11.63
CA PRO A 62 -25.64 -0.03 -10.27
C PRO A 62 -24.60 -1.15 -10.19
N ASN A 63 -24.65 -2.15 -11.09
CA ASN A 63 -23.66 -3.24 -11.13
C ASN A 63 -22.28 -2.71 -11.53
N LEU A 64 -22.22 -1.86 -12.56
CA LEU A 64 -20.97 -1.21 -12.98
C LEU A 64 -20.40 -0.32 -11.89
N ARG A 65 -21.25 0.39 -11.13
CA ARG A 65 -20.79 1.20 -10.00
C ARG A 65 -20.18 0.35 -8.88
N ARG A 66 -20.81 -0.76 -8.50
CA ARG A 66 -20.31 -1.69 -7.47
C ARG A 66 -18.97 -2.31 -7.91
N LEU A 67 -18.90 -2.78 -9.15
CA LEU A 67 -17.68 -3.33 -9.75
C LEU A 67 -16.54 -2.30 -9.76
N SER A 68 -16.82 -1.06 -10.17
CA SER A 68 -15.83 0.01 -10.19
C SER A 68 -15.24 0.29 -8.79
N LEU A 69 -16.10 0.41 -7.78
CA LEU A 69 -15.68 0.60 -6.38
C LEU A 69 -14.84 -0.57 -5.85
N ALA A 70 -15.26 -1.81 -6.11
CA ALA A 70 -14.51 -2.99 -5.70
C ALA A 70 -13.15 -3.06 -6.38
N ASN A 71 -13.08 -2.74 -7.68
CA ASN A 71 -11.82 -2.73 -8.42
C ASN A 71 -10.86 -1.63 -7.94
N ASP A 72 -11.36 -0.44 -7.65
CA ASP A 72 -10.56 0.65 -7.11
C ASP A 72 -10.05 0.33 -5.69
N PHE A 73 -10.88 -0.30 -4.86
CA PHE A 73 -10.46 -0.79 -3.55
C PHE A 73 -9.33 -1.82 -3.68
N VAL A 74 -9.50 -2.85 -4.51
CA VAL A 74 -8.44 -3.85 -4.74
C VAL A 74 -7.17 -3.15 -5.23
N GLN A 75 -7.26 -2.26 -6.22
CA GLN A 75 -6.08 -1.54 -6.72
C GLN A 75 -5.37 -0.74 -5.62
N SER A 76 -6.08 -0.22 -4.63
CA SER A 76 -5.49 0.47 -3.48
C SER A 76 -4.67 -0.45 -2.59
N CYS A 77 -5.08 -1.72 -2.45
CA CYS A 77 -4.36 -2.77 -1.70
C CYS A 77 -3.08 -3.26 -2.41
N LEU A 78 -2.95 -3.02 -3.73
CA LEU A 78 -1.81 -3.46 -4.54
C LEU A 78 -0.68 -2.44 -4.62
N LYS A 79 -0.77 -1.35 -3.86
CA LYS A 79 0.33 -0.40 -3.74
C LYS A 79 1.52 -1.09 -3.08
N PRO A 80 2.76 -0.75 -3.48
CA PRO A 80 3.95 -1.31 -2.85
C PRO A 80 3.90 -1.14 -1.33
N ALA A 81 4.50 -2.11 -0.63
CA ALA A 81 4.64 -2.09 0.81
C ALA A 81 5.14 -0.72 1.30
N TRP A 82 4.47 -0.18 2.30
CA TRP A 82 4.69 1.16 2.82
C TRP A 82 4.61 1.10 4.33
N SER A 83 5.57 1.76 4.98
CA SER A 83 5.62 1.83 6.43
C SER A 83 4.35 2.53 6.96
N PRO A 84 3.69 2.02 8.01
CA PRO A 84 4.08 0.90 8.91
C PRO A 84 3.46 -0.47 8.54
N TYR A 85 2.85 -0.59 7.35
CA TYR A 85 2.11 -1.79 6.94
C TYR A 85 2.94 -2.69 6.02
N GLU A 86 4.24 -2.83 6.27
CA GLU A 86 5.14 -3.71 5.49
C GLU A 86 4.84 -5.22 5.66
N THR A 87 3.67 -5.58 6.17
CA THR A 87 3.24 -6.97 6.37
C THR A 87 1.85 -7.23 5.77
N HIS A 88 1.15 -6.17 5.35
CA HIS A 88 -0.22 -6.21 4.83
C HIS A 88 -0.23 -5.96 3.32
N TYR A 89 0.53 -6.76 2.57
CA TYR A 89 0.63 -6.65 1.12
C TYR A 89 0.67 -8.01 0.46
N LEU A 90 0.27 -8.07 -0.81
CA LEU A 90 0.51 -9.24 -1.65
C LEU A 90 1.98 -9.29 -2.12
N PRO A 91 2.60 -10.47 -2.20
CA PRO A 91 3.92 -10.62 -2.82
C PRO A 91 3.95 -9.92 -4.18
N GLU A 92 5.03 -9.18 -4.49
CA GLU A 92 5.05 -8.25 -5.64
C GLU A 92 4.69 -8.93 -6.97
N ARG A 93 5.06 -10.20 -7.17
CA ARG A 93 4.67 -10.97 -8.36
C ARG A 93 3.14 -11.10 -8.49
N ASP A 94 2.46 -11.36 -7.38
CA ASP A 94 1.02 -11.48 -7.33
C ASP A 94 0.35 -10.10 -7.41
N ALA A 95 0.91 -9.11 -6.71
CA ALA A 95 0.45 -7.73 -6.81
C ALA A 95 0.53 -7.18 -8.25
N ASP A 96 1.64 -7.42 -8.96
CA ASP A 96 1.82 -6.99 -10.35
C ASP A 96 0.81 -7.62 -11.30
N ARG A 97 0.56 -8.93 -11.15
CA ARG A 97 -0.48 -9.63 -11.90
C ARG A 97 -1.84 -8.99 -11.64
N GLU A 98 -2.17 -8.71 -10.38
CA GLU A 98 -3.45 -8.10 -10.03
C GLU A 98 -3.57 -6.64 -10.50
N ARG A 99 -2.48 -5.87 -10.57
CA ARG A 99 -2.50 -4.53 -11.17
C ARG A 99 -2.90 -4.56 -12.64
N LYS A 100 -2.36 -5.53 -13.39
CA LYS A 100 -2.74 -5.76 -14.80
C LYS A 100 -4.21 -6.16 -14.93
N ARG A 101 -4.71 -7.02 -14.04
CA ARG A 101 -6.13 -7.38 -14.00
C ARG A 101 -7.02 -6.17 -13.68
N CYS A 102 -6.64 -5.34 -12.71
CA CYS A 102 -7.37 -4.10 -12.41
C CYS A 102 -7.47 -3.17 -13.61
N ALA A 103 -6.40 -3.03 -14.41
CA ALA A 103 -6.43 -2.25 -15.64
C ALA A 103 -7.38 -2.87 -16.69
N ALA A 104 -7.35 -4.19 -16.86
CA ALA A 104 -8.27 -4.89 -17.76
C ALA A 104 -9.74 -4.72 -17.34
N VAL A 105 -10.03 -4.81 -16.04
CA VAL A 105 -11.38 -4.57 -15.49
C VAL A 105 -11.85 -3.14 -15.77
N LYS A 106 -10.97 -2.12 -15.67
CA LYS A 106 -11.33 -0.73 -16.01
C LYS A 106 -11.72 -0.57 -17.47
N ILE A 107 -10.99 -1.22 -18.38
CA ILE A 107 -11.34 -1.25 -19.81
C ILE A 107 -12.71 -1.91 -19.99
N ARG A 108 -12.94 -3.06 -19.35
CA ARG A 108 -14.20 -3.79 -19.45
C ARG A 108 -15.40 -3.01 -18.93
N ILE A 109 -15.24 -2.30 -17.80
CA ILE A 109 -16.27 -1.39 -17.28
C ILE A 109 -16.61 -0.31 -18.31
N ALA A 110 -15.61 0.28 -18.97
CA ALA A 110 -15.85 1.31 -19.99
C ALA A 110 -16.62 0.76 -21.21
N GLU A 111 -16.29 -0.45 -21.67
CA GLU A 111 -17.02 -1.14 -22.74
C GLU A 111 -18.49 -1.39 -22.36
N LEU A 112 -18.74 -1.91 -21.16
CA LEU A 112 -20.10 -2.16 -20.67
C LEU A 112 -20.89 -0.85 -20.49
N HIS A 113 -20.23 0.23 -20.06
CA HIS A 113 -20.84 1.56 -19.98
C HIS A 113 -21.29 2.10 -21.34
N ALA A 114 -20.49 1.86 -22.39
CA ALA A 114 -20.84 2.25 -23.75
C ALA A 114 -22.09 1.51 -24.25
N GLN A 115 -22.24 0.22 -23.91
CA GLN A 115 -23.40 -0.59 -24.29
C GLN A 115 -24.71 -0.14 -23.62
N ILE A 116 -24.66 0.47 -22.43
CA ILE A 116 -25.85 1.01 -21.75
C ILE A 116 -26.31 2.34 -22.34
N THR A 117 -25.39 3.08 -22.97
CA THR A 117 -25.66 4.43 -23.47
C THR A 117 -26.14 4.43 -24.92
N LEU A 118 -25.91 3.33 -25.65
CA LEU A 118 -26.46 3.05 -26.97
C LEU A 118 -27.91 2.53 -26.88
#